data_AF-A0A0Q9KWK0-F1
#
_entry.id   AF-A0A0Q9KWK0-F1
#
_cell.length_a   1.000
_cell.length_b   1.000
_cell.length_c   1.000
_cell.angle_alpha   90.00
_cell.angle_beta   90.00
_cell.angle_gamma   90.00
#
_symmetry.space_group_name_H-M   'P 1'
#
loop_
_entity.id
_entity.type
_entity.pdbx_description
1 polymer ?
#
loop_
_entity_poly.entity_id
_entity_poly.type
_entity_poly.pdbx_seq_one_letter_code
_entity_poly.pdbx_strand_id
1 'polypeptide(L)'
;MGPLPASAGCDCHICRPAGSYDVEDRRTIDTILRHVWQVSLVSDEAGCEHGDHAHHHPAQDHHGTAVPAFAYTVGLGHRCGHPELLMSGLDPTVMHQALNHLAHQVMAGRRFAPGDVLEDVLAGVPVVVEGVADDGLRETVTWSGWFHRRRPEALAIVWPSTAGLFAWQPGAPPVLDERQPPSWRDPITHTGGVAVDPSWDFPVPPDRLAFSCVHVVEHGEAVLFVARESDREHSEDWSLHCGAEGHATEEMRRAHLAHLVRSAPSLRALSGLGLDEQAHRPTVDCEWTVVTVP
;
A
#
# COMPACT_ATOMS: atom_id res chain seq x y z
N MET A 1 25.27 7.69 -12.89
CA MET A 1 24.31 8.67 -13.45
C MET A 1 24.53 9.98 -12.71
N GLY A 2 24.74 11.09 -13.42
CA GLY A 2 24.73 12.43 -12.79
C GLY A 2 23.34 12.75 -12.24
N PRO A 3 23.19 13.75 -11.35
CA PRO A 3 21.88 14.14 -10.85
C PRO A 3 20.98 14.54 -12.03
N LEU A 4 19.80 13.91 -12.16
CA LEU A 4 18.80 14.30 -13.16
C LEU A 4 18.39 15.78 -12.94
N PRO A 5 17.85 16.50 -13.94
CA PRO A 5 17.41 17.87 -13.74
C PRO A 5 16.20 17.95 -12.79
N ALA A 6 16.05 19.10 -12.13
CA ALA A 6 14.87 19.43 -11.33
C ALA A 6 13.66 19.72 -12.23
N SER A 7 12.46 19.66 -11.66
CA SER A 7 11.22 20.12 -12.29
C SER A 7 11.30 21.61 -12.61
N ALA A 8 10.61 22.03 -13.68
CA ALA A 8 10.63 23.41 -14.12
C ALA A 8 10.13 24.37 -13.02
N GLY A 9 10.91 25.41 -12.71
CA GLY A 9 10.54 26.40 -11.69
C GLY A 9 10.75 25.95 -10.23
N CYS A 10 11.41 24.82 -9.98
CA CYS A 10 11.67 24.34 -8.62
C CYS A 10 12.53 25.32 -7.81
N ASP A 11 12.05 25.69 -6.61
CA ASP A 11 12.75 26.59 -5.65
C ASP A 11 13.12 25.89 -4.33
N CYS A 12 13.15 24.55 -4.33
CA CYS A 12 13.45 23.78 -3.12
C CYS A 12 14.88 24.02 -2.60
N HIS A 13 15.14 23.56 -1.38
CA HIS A 13 16.43 23.69 -0.71
C HIS A 13 17.62 23.00 -1.42
N ILE A 14 17.37 22.09 -2.38
CA ILE A 14 18.40 21.55 -3.30
C ILE A 14 18.72 22.54 -4.43
N CYS A 15 17.69 23.17 -5.02
CA CYS A 15 17.85 24.07 -6.16
C CYS A 15 18.36 25.45 -5.76
N ARG A 16 17.94 25.94 -4.59
CA ARG A 16 18.38 27.21 -4.01
C ARG A 16 18.80 27.01 -2.54
N PRO A 17 20.04 26.57 -2.28
CA PRO A 17 20.53 26.36 -0.93
C PRO A 17 20.44 27.62 -0.05
N ALA A 18 20.10 27.46 1.22
CA ALA A 18 20.17 28.51 2.23
C ALA A 18 21.61 28.70 2.75
N GLY A 19 21.85 29.80 3.47
CA GLY A 19 23.18 30.10 4.03
C GLY A 19 23.64 29.15 5.14
N SER A 20 22.70 28.47 5.81
CA SER A 20 22.98 27.46 6.83
C SER A 20 21.82 26.49 6.95
N TYR A 21 22.13 25.29 7.43
CA TYR A 21 21.19 24.20 7.72
C TYR A 21 21.57 23.60 9.06
N ASP A 22 20.60 23.11 9.83
CA ASP A 22 20.89 22.26 10.98
C ASP A 22 21.23 20.82 10.55
N VAL A 23 21.28 19.86 11.48
CA VAL A 23 21.63 18.47 11.17
C VAL A 23 20.46 17.74 10.48
N GLU A 24 19.22 18.03 10.89
CA GLU A 24 18.01 17.38 10.40
C GLU A 24 17.64 17.87 9.00
N ASP A 25 17.77 19.17 8.77
CA ASP A 25 17.69 19.82 7.47
C ASP A 25 18.64 19.15 6.48
N ARG A 26 19.92 19.03 6.86
CA ARG A 26 20.96 18.42 6.02
C ARG A 26 20.62 16.97 5.71
N ARG A 27 20.21 16.20 6.72
CA ARG A 27 19.84 14.79 6.53
C ARG A 27 18.70 14.64 5.52
N THR A 28 17.70 15.50 5.61
CA THR A 28 16.56 15.51 4.68
C THR A 28 17.01 15.85 3.26
N ILE A 29 17.70 16.98 3.10
CA ILE A 29 18.20 17.45 1.80
C ILE A 29 19.09 16.40 1.14
N ASP A 30 20.02 15.82 1.90
CA ASP A 30 20.95 14.79 1.41
C ASP A 30 20.24 13.51 0.98
N THR A 31 19.23 13.08 1.73
CA THR A 31 18.44 11.88 1.42
C THR A 31 17.67 12.08 0.12
N ILE A 32 16.98 13.22 -0.02
CA ILE A 32 16.23 13.56 -1.22
C ILE A 32 17.17 13.78 -2.41
N LEU A 33 18.35 14.36 -2.22
CA LEU A 33 19.33 14.51 -3.29
C LEU A 33 19.80 13.15 -3.83
N ARG A 34 20.01 12.18 -2.95
CA ARG A 34 20.46 10.82 -3.29
C ARG A 34 19.36 9.92 -3.86
N HIS A 35 18.16 9.97 -3.28
CA HIS A 35 17.08 9.00 -3.53
C HIS A 35 15.84 9.60 -4.18
N VAL A 36 15.81 10.92 -4.43
CA VAL A 36 14.70 11.71 -5.00
C VAL A 36 13.55 12.00 -4.04
N TRP A 37 13.29 11.12 -3.08
CA TRP A 37 12.36 11.40 -1.99
C TRP A 37 12.89 10.83 -0.68
N GLN A 38 12.23 11.22 0.40
CA GLN A 38 12.31 10.60 1.72
C GLN A 38 10.88 10.29 2.17
N VAL A 39 10.68 9.23 2.95
CA VAL A 39 9.45 9.04 3.72
C VAL A 39 9.70 9.51 5.15
N SER A 40 8.87 10.43 5.63
CA SER A 40 8.86 10.90 7.01
C SER A 40 7.75 10.20 7.78
N LEU A 41 8.08 9.63 8.93
CA LEU A 41 7.13 8.99 9.85
C LEU A 41 6.95 9.86 11.08
N VAL A 42 5.70 10.06 11.50
CA VAL A 42 5.33 10.78 12.71
C VAL A 42 4.40 9.89 13.53
N SER A 43 4.79 9.59 14.77
CA SER A 43 4.04 8.75 15.69
C SER A 43 4.17 9.28 17.12
N ASP A 44 3.15 9.08 17.95
CA ASP A 44 3.16 9.46 19.37
C ASP A 44 4.22 8.66 20.18
N GLU A 45 4.67 7.51 19.66
CA GLU A 45 5.69 6.66 20.28
C GLU A 45 7.14 7.05 19.95
N ALA A 46 7.40 8.27 19.48
CA ALA A 46 8.77 8.76 19.28
C ALA A 46 9.47 9.02 20.64
N GLY A 47 9.71 7.96 21.42
CA GLY A 47 10.29 8.07 22.75
C GLY A 47 10.48 6.79 23.57
N CYS A 48 10.41 5.57 23.01
CA CYS A 48 10.69 4.35 23.78
C CYS A 48 11.60 3.37 23.04
N GLU A 49 12.92 3.59 23.12
CA GLU A 49 13.93 2.56 22.85
C GLU A 49 14.01 1.54 24.01
N HIS A 50 12.93 0.85 24.33
CA HIS A 50 13.00 -0.26 25.29
C HIS A 50 12.11 -1.41 24.81
N GLY A 51 12.77 -2.46 24.32
CA GLY A 51 12.14 -3.72 23.95
C GLY A 51 11.63 -4.47 25.18
N ASP A 52 10.43 -4.12 25.63
CA ASP A 52 9.57 -4.98 26.44
C ASP A 52 8.13 -4.45 26.42
N HIS A 53 7.39 -4.74 25.34
CA HIS A 53 6.01 -4.27 25.14
C HIS A 53 4.94 -5.12 25.88
N ALA A 54 5.30 -5.91 26.89
CA ALA A 54 4.33 -6.74 27.60
C ALA A 54 3.57 -6.01 28.74
N HIS A 55 4.03 -4.82 29.18
CA HIS A 55 3.55 -4.20 30.42
C HIS A 55 3.32 -2.68 30.36
N HIS A 56 2.81 -2.14 29.24
CA HIS A 56 2.26 -0.78 29.27
C HIS A 56 0.80 -0.82 29.74
N HIS A 57 0.60 -0.54 31.02
CA HIS A 57 -0.69 -0.08 31.53
C HIS A 57 -1.01 1.27 30.85
N PRO A 58 -2.23 1.48 30.31
CA PRO A 58 -2.58 2.78 29.78
C PRO A 58 -2.61 3.75 30.96
N ALA A 59 -1.68 4.71 30.97
CA ALA A 59 -1.81 5.89 31.80
C ALA A 59 -3.09 6.59 31.37
N GLN A 60 -4.05 6.61 32.29
CA GLN A 60 -5.26 7.38 32.18
C GLN A 60 -4.90 8.87 32.09
N ASP A 61 -5.72 9.61 31.33
CA ASP A 61 -5.92 11.05 31.41
C ASP A 61 -5.08 11.95 30.49
N HIS A 62 -5.26 11.81 29.17
CA HIS A 62 -5.34 12.97 28.28
C HIS A 62 -6.63 12.90 27.45
N HIS A 63 -7.60 13.76 27.79
CA HIS A 63 -8.75 14.09 26.93
C HIS A 63 -8.30 14.99 25.77
N GLY A 64 -7.36 14.50 24.96
CA GLY A 64 -7.06 15.00 23.64
C GLY A 64 -7.22 13.83 22.69
N THR A 65 -8.03 13.97 21.64
CA THR A 65 -8.11 12.98 20.56
C THR A 65 -6.70 12.68 20.08
N ALA A 66 -6.19 11.48 20.37
CA ALA A 66 -4.85 11.08 19.96
C ALA A 66 -4.79 11.14 18.43
N VAL A 67 -3.90 11.98 17.91
CA VAL A 67 -3.67 12.09 16.47
C VAL A 67 -3.08 10.75 16.00
N PRO A 68 -3.65 10.10 14.97
CA PRO A 68 -3.12 8.82 14.52
C PRO A 68 -1.71 9.00 13.98
N ALA A 69 -0.86 7.99 14.14
CA ALA A 69 0.44 7.96 13.48
C ALA A 69 0.26 8.10 11.96
N PHE A 70 1.17 8.81 11.30
CA PHE A 70 1.11 9.04 9.87
C PHE A 70 2.50 9.05 9.25
N ALA A 71 2.55 8.77 7.96
CA ALA A 71 3.76 8.88 7.17
C ALA A 71 3.47 9.64 5.88
N TYR A 72 4.46 10.37 5.38
CA TYR A 72 4.33 11.08 4.11
C TYR A 72 5.64 11.19 3.36
N THR A 73 5.57 11.35 2.04
CA THR A 73 6.76 11.60 1.22
C THR A 73 7.21 13.05 1.29
N VAL A 74 8.51 13.28 1.12
CA VAL A 74 9.11 14.60 0.95
C VAL A 74 10.04 14.55 -0.25
N GLY A 75 9.83 15.44 -1.22
CA GLY A 75 10.73 15.65 -2.35
C GLY A 75 10.17 15.26 -3.71
N LEU A 76 8.98 14.63 -3.80
CA LEU A 76 8.40 14.24 -5.09
C LEU A 76 8.19 15.44 -6.03
N GLY A 77 7.90 16.61 -5.48
CA GLY A 77 7.81 17.86 -6.25
C GLY A 77 9.11 18.28 -6.94
N HIS A 78 10.28 17.91 -6.40
CA HIS A 78 11.58 18.41 -6.86
C HIS A 78 11.96 17.87 -8.24
N ARG A 79 11.77 16.57 -8.49
CA ARG A 79 12.06 15.97 -9.80
C ARG A 79 10.79 15.67 -10.59
N CYS A 80 9.75 15.19 -9.91
CA CYS A 80 8.56 14.70 -10.58
C CYS A 80 7.52 15.79 -10.77
N GLY A 81 7.59 16.90 -10.02
CA GLY A 81 6.51 17.90 -9.99
C GLY A 81 5.19 17.27 -9.54
N HIS A 82 5.26 16.25 -8.69
CA HIS A 82 4.12 15.50 -8.18
C HIS A 82 3.81 15.94 -6.73
N PRO A 83 2.54 15.97 -6.30
CA PRO A 83 2.18 16.13 -4.90
C PRO A 83 2.86 15.09 -4.01
N GLU A 84 3.03 15.39 -2.72
CA GLU A 84 3.46 14.35 -1.78
C GLU A 84 2.35 13.33 -1.53
N LEU A 85 2.70 12.15 -1.04
CA LEU A 85 1.76 11.09 -0.68
C LEU A 85 1.70 10.98 0.84
N LEU A 86 0.49 10.94 1.42
CA LEU A 86 0.21 10.86 2.85
C LEU A 86 -0.57 9.57 3.16
N MET A 87 -0.19 8.84 4.20
CA MET A 87 -0.93 7.69 4.72
C MET A 87 -0.97 7.76 6.25
N SER A 88 -2.07 7.32 6.87
CA SER A 88 -2.23 7.36 8.33
C SER A 88 -2.84 6.09 8.91
N GLY A 89 -2.52 5.83 10.18
CA GLY A 89 -3.23 4.89 11.03
C GLY A 89 -2.94 3.40 10.80
N LEU A 90 -1.97 3.05 9.94
CA LEU A 90 -1.43 1.69 9.81
C LEU A 90 -0.10 1.55 10.56
N ASP A 91 0.41 0.32 10.60
CA ASP A 91 1.76 0.05 11.09
C ASP A 91 2.81 0.91 10.34
N PRO A 92 3.77 1.53 11.04
CA PRO A 92 4.81 2.35 10.43
C PRO A 92 5.57 1.69 9.28
N THR A 93 5.86 0.39 9.39
CA THR A 93 6.58 -0.36 8.35
C THR A 93 5.71 -0.52 7.11
N VAL A 94 4.41 -0.81 7.30
CA VAL A 94 3.44 -0.91 6.21
C VAL A 94 3.29 0.42 5.48
N MET A 95 3.10 1.52 6.21
CA MET A 95 2.98 2.85 5.59
C MET A 95 4.27 3.23 4.85
N HIS A 96 5.44 2.96 5.44
CA HIS A 96 6.72 3.25 4.82
C HIS A 96 6.94 2.45 3.53
N GLN A 97 6.62 1.15 3.52
CA GLN A 97 6.72 0.30 2.33
C GLN A 97 5.75 0.74 1.24
N ALA A 98 4.48 0.99 1.57
CA ALA A 98 3.46 1.43 0.63
C ALA A 98 3.83 2.77 -0.04
N LEU A 99 4.27 3.76 0.75
CA LEU A 99 4.66 5.07 0.21
C LEU A 99 5.91 5.00 -0.67
N ASN A 100 6.90 4.18 -0.30
CA ASN A 100 8.07 3.95 -1.16
C ASN A 100 7.69 3.26 -2.47
N HIS A 101 6.84 2.24 -2.41
CA HIS A 101 6.32 1.56 -3.59
C HIS A 101 5.65 2.54 -4.56
N LEU A 102 4.76 3.40 -4.05
CA LEU A 102 4.10 4.42 -4.86
C LEU A 102 5.07 5.50 -5.38
N ALA A 103 6.03 5.93 -4.57
CA ALA A 103 7.05 6.90 -4.98
C ALA A 103 7.93 6.37 -6.13
N HIS A 104 8.27 5.07 -6.12
CA HIS A 104 8.94 4.41 -7.24
C HIS A 104 8.10 4.49 -8.53
N GLN A 105 6.78 4.33 -8.46
CA GLN A 105 5.91 4.49 -9.62
C GLN A 105 5.86 5.94 -10.12
N VAL A 106 5.82 6.93 -9.21
CA VAL A 106 5.90 8.36 -9.57
C VAL A 106 7.20 8.66 -10.31
N MET A 107 8.31 8.08 -9.85
CA MET A 107 9.62 8.19 -10.48
C MET A 107 9.68 7.54 -11.86
N ALA A 108 8.96 6.44 -12.06
CA ALA A 108 8.79 5.81 -13.36
C ALA A 108 7.87 6.63 -14.30
N GLY A 109 7.30 7.74 -13.82
CA GLY A 109 6.48 8.66 -14.61
C GLY A 109 4.98 8.57 -14.34
N ARG A 110 4.53 7.69 -13.43
CA ARG A 110 3.12 7.64 -13.03
C ARG A 110 2.71 8.97 -12.39
N ARG A 111 1.47 9.38 -12.61
CA ARG A 111 0.84 10.53 -11.95
C ARG A 111 -0.43 10.04 -11.29
N PHE A 112 -0.57 10.34 -10.01
CA PHE A 112 -1.76 10.04 -9.23
C PHE A 112 -2.66 11.27 -9.17
N ALA A 113 -3.96 11.04 -9.11
CA ALA A 113 -4.98 12.07 -8.96
C ALA A 113 -6.05 11.63 -7.95
N PRO A 114 -6.74 12.59 -7.29
CA PRO A 114 -7.89 12.28 -6.46
C PRO A 114 -8.94 11.47 -7.25
N GLY A 115 -9.40 10.36 -6.69
CA GLY A 115 -10.33 9.41 -7.30
C GLY A 115 -9.67 8.17 -7.89
N ASP A 116 -8.33 8.14 -8.01
CA ASP A 116 -7.64 6.92 -8.46
C ASP A 116 -7.85 5.78 -7.47
N VAL A 117 -8.14 4.59 -8.00
CA VAL A 117 -8.16 3.33 -7.25
C VAL A 117 -6.88 2.58 -7.59
N LEU A 118 -6.11 2.22 -6.55
CA LEU A 118 -4.83 1.56 -6.69
C LEU A 118 -4.92 0.15 -6.12
N GLU A 119 -4.70 -0.82 -6.98
CA GLU A 119 -4.42 -2.20 -6.59
C GLU A 119 -2.94 -2.35 -6.22
N ASP A 120 -2.58 -3.45 -5.57
CA ASP A 120 -1.20 -3.84 -5.26
C ASP A 120 -0.42 -2.92 -4.31
N VAL A 121 -1.09 -1.97 -3.64
CA VAL A 121 -0.47 -1.12 -2.61
C VAL A 121 -0.48 -1.81 -1.24
N LEU A 122 -1.61 -2.42 -0.90
CA LEU A 122 -1.80 -3.22 0.30
C LEU A 122 -2.27 -4.61 -0.12
N ALA A 123 -1.85 -5.63 0.62
CA ALA A 123 -2.23 -7.00 0.32
C ALA A 123 -3.75 -7.19 0.52
N GLY A 124 -4.44 -7.61 -0.54
CA GLY A 124 -5.84 -8.09 -0.44
C GLY A 124 -6.91 -7.01 -0.48
N VAL A 125 -6.54 -5.72 -0.52
CA VAL A 125 -7.49 -4.59 -0.57
C VAL A 125 -6.99 -3.46 -1.46
N PRO A 126 -7.86 -2.83 -2.26
CA PRO A 126 -7.50 -1.63 -3.00
C PRO A 126 -7.34 -0.45 -2.04
N VAL A 127 -6.56 0.55 -2.45
CA VAL A 127 -6.53 1.87 -1.79
C VAL A 127 -7.06 2.93 -2.73
N VAL A 128 -7.53 4.03 -2.17
CA VAL A 128 -8.10 5.16 -2.92
C VAL A 128 -7.23 6.38 -2.69
N VAL A 129 -7.01 7.14 -3.75
CA VAL A 129 -6.33 8.41 -3.68
C VAL A 129 -7.35 9.52 -3.45
N GLU A 130 -7.22 10.30 -2.38
CA GLU A 130 -8.03 11.49 -2.13
C GLU A 130 -7.16 12.75 -2.08
N GLY A 131 -7.80 13.92 -2.20
CA GLY A 131 -7.14 15.19 -1.92
C GLY A 131 -6.91 15.36 -0.41
N VAL A 132 -5.85 16.06 -0.03
CA VAL A 132 -5.61 16.44 1.38
C VAL A 132 -6.14 17.85 1.61
N ALA A 133 -7.05 17.99 2.57
CA ALA A 133 -7.65 19.27 2.94
C ALA A 133 -6.62 20.21 3.58
N ASP A 134 -6.91 21.52 3.58
CA ASP A 134 -6.06 22.56 4.18
C ASP A 134 -5.67 22.27 5.64
N ASP A 135 -6.57 21.68 6.42
CA ASP A 135 -6.33 21.30 7.82
C ASP A 135 -5.34 20.13 7.88
N GLY A 136 -5.57 19.09 7.08
CA GLY A 136 -4.64 17.95 6.94
C GLY A 136 -3.24 18.39 6.52
N LEU A 137 -3.13 19.31 5.56
CA LEU A 137 -1.84 19.83 5.11
C LEU A 137 -1.07 20.55 6.23
N ARG A 138 -1.78 21.31 7.07
CA ARG A 138 -1.20 22.05 8.20
C ARG A 138 -0.77 21.15 9.34
N GLU A 139 -1.48 20.05 9.55
CA GLU A 139 -1.21 19.12 10.65
C GLU A 139 -0.16 18.06 10.33
N THR A 140 0.02 17.70 9.05
CA THR A 140 0.84 16.53 8.66
C THR A 140 2.09 16.89 7.86
N VAL A 141 1.94 17.35 6.62
CA VAL A 141 3.02 17.47 5.61
C VAL A 141 3.85 18.76 5.75
N THR A 142 4.04 19.25 6.97
CA THR A 142 4.68 20.53 7.26
C THR A 142 6.13 20.61 6.77
N TRP A 143 6.91 19.53 6.92
CA TRP A 143 8.31 19.47 6.49
C TRP A 143 8.47 19.55 4.96
N SER A 144 7.46 19.08 4.22
CA SER A 144 7.43 19.22 2.76
C SER A 144 7.29 20.68 2.33
N GLY A 145 6.47 21.46 3.03
CA GLY A 145 6.31 22.88 2.76
C GLY A 145 7.62 23.66 2.97
N TRP A 146 8.36 23.34 4.03
CA TRP A 146 9.71 23.86 4.26
C TRP A 146 10.64 23.47 3.10
N PHE A 147 10.76 22.17 2.80
CA PHE A 147 11.70 21.66 1.80
C PHE A 147 11.50 22.31 0.41
N HIS A 148 10.25 22.42 -0.04
CA HIS A 148 9.90 23.00 -1.35
C HIS A 148 9.77 24.53 -1.33
N ARG A 149 9.83 25.18 -0.16
CA ARG A 149 9.62 26.62 0.03
C ARG A 149 8.30 27.14 -0.54
N ARG A 150 7.25 26.34 -0.46
CA ARG A 150 5.91 26.67 -0.94
C ARG A 150 4.87 26.00 -0.06
N ARG A 151 3.62 26.40 -0.23
CA ARG A 151 2.50 25.65 0.36
C ARG A 151 2.58 24.20 -0.14
N PRO A 152 2.56 23.19 0.76
CA PRO A 152 2.64 21.79 0.35
C PRO A 152 1.37 21.39 -0.41
N GLU A 153 1.52 20.46 -1.32
CA GLU A 153 0.45 19.75 -2.02
C GLU A 153 0.62 18.28 -1.68
N ALA A 154 -0.47 17.60 -1.33
CA ALA A 154 -0.44 16.19 -0.99
C ALA A 154 -1.70 15.46 -1.42
N LEU A 155 -1.57 14.14 -1.58
CA LEU A 155 -2.65 13.21 -1.84
C LEU A 155 -2.69 12.19 -0.69
N ALA A 156 -3.88 11.93 -0.16
CA ALA A 156 -4.10 10.92 0.86
C ALA A 156 -4.26 9.54 0.20
N ILE A 157 -3.50 8.55 0.67
CA ILE A 157 -3.66 7.15 0.32
C ILE A 157 -4.55 6.51 1.37
N VAL A 158 -5.82 6.35 1.02
CA VAL A 158 -6.88 5.92 1.91
C VAL A 158 -7.07 4.42 1.77
N TRP A 159 -7.07 3.71 2.89
CA TRP A 159 -7.21 2.26 2.94
C TRP A 159 -8.55 1.84 3.54
N PRO A 160 -9.16 0.74 3.06
CA PRO A 160 -10.40 0.21 3.59
C PRO A 160 -10.14 -0.77 4.76
N SER A 161 -11.19 -1.18 5.44
CA SER A 161 -11.14 -2.36 6.33
C SER A 161 -10.67 -3.62 5.61
N THR A 162 -10.33 -4.67 6.37
CA THR A 162 -9.97 -6.00 5.82
C THR A 162 -11.07 -6.65 5.00
N ALA A 163 -12.32 -6.20 5.14
CA ALA A 163 -13.46 -6.60 4.31
C ALA A 163 -13.62 -5.75 3.03
N GLY A 164 -12.69 -4.83 2.74
CA GLY A 164 -12.76 -3.92 1.60
C GLY A 164 -13.73 -2.74 1.76
N LEU A 165 -14.29 -2.52 2.96
CA LEU A 165 -15.18 -1.39 3.23
C LEU A 165 -14.41 -0.14 3.64
N PHE A 166 -14.58 0.95 2.91
CA PHE A 166 -14.08 2.29 3.24
C PHE A 166 -14.97 3.00 4.27
N ALA A 167 -14.41 3.96 5.00
CA ALA A 167 -15.10 4.65 6.11
C ALA A 167 -16.45 5.29 5.73
N TRP A 168 -16.59 5.77 4.49
CA TRP A 168 -17.84 6.37 3.98
C TRP A 168 -18.90 5.33 3.57
N GLN A 169 -18.58 4.03 3.58
CA GLN A 169 -19.51 2.98 3.17
C GLN A 169 -20.34 2.47 4.37
N PRO A 170 -21.61 2.10 4.15
CA PRO A 170 -22.43 1.50 5.20
C PRO A 170 -21.78 0.25 5.80
N GLY A 171 -21.74 0.17 7.14
CA GLY A 171 -21.15 -0.96 7.86
C GLY A 171 -19.63 -0.88 8.06
N ALA A 172 -18.98 0.22 7.63
CA ALA A 172 -17.58 0.44 7.87
C ALA A 172 -17.26 0.57 9.39
N PRO A 173 -16.15 -0.02 9.87
CA PRO A 173 -15.74 0.12 11.26
C PRO A 173 -15.40 1.59 11.62
N PRO A 174 -15.90 2.13 12.76
CA PRO A 174 -15.61 3.51 13.18
C PRO A 174 -14.12 3.83 13.35
N VAL A 175 -13.31 2.81 13.67
CA VAL A 175 -11.84 2.94 13.81
C VAL A 175 -11.16 3.45 12.54
N LEU A 176 -11.80 3.33 11.36
CA LEU A 176 -11.25 3.88 10.12
C LEU A 176 -11.20 5.41 10.16
N ASP A 177 -12.23 6.09 10.67
CA ASP A 177 -12.22 7.56 10.79
C ASP A 177 -11.28 8.04 11.90
N GLU A 178 -11.12 7.26 12.97
CA GLU A 178 -10.13 7.54 14.02
C GLU A 178 -8.69 7.46 13.48
N ARG A 179 -8.44 6.48 12.61
CA ARG A 179 -7.12 6.23 12.00
C ARG A 179 -6.85 7.06 10.75
N GLN A 180 -7.90 7.54 10.08
CA GLN A 180 -7.86 8.32 8.84
C GLN A 180 -8.80 9.52 8.95
N PRO A 181 -8.41 10.55 9.75
CA PRO A 181 -9.29 11.64 10.13
C PRO A 181 -9.98 12.27 8.91
N PRO A 182 -11.32 12.34 8.88
CA PRO A 182 -12.04 12.96 7.77
C PRO A 182 -11.64 14.41 7.53
N SER A 183 -11.24 15.14 8.58
CA SER A 183 -10.76 16.53 8.50
C SER A 183 -9.45 16.67 7.71
N TRP A 184 -8.70 15.58 7.50
CA TRP A 184 -7.46 15.62 6.71
C TRP A 184 -7.70 15.49 5.22
N ARG A 185 -8.92 15.15 4.80
CA ARG A 185 -9.21 14.77 3.41
C ARG A 185 -10.22 15.73 2.82
N ASP A 186 -10.05 16.05 1.55
CA ASP A 186 -11.07 16.71 0.75
C ASP A 186 -12.01 15.61 0.23
N PRO A 187 -13.19 15.39 0.83
CA PRO A 187 -14.00 14.24 0.51
C PRO A 187 -14.50 14.39 -0.92
N ILE A 188 -14.17 13.42 -1.76
CA ILE A 188 -14.76 13.29 -3.08
C ILE A 188 -16.12 12.60 -2.86
N THR A 189 -17.15 13.04 -3.59
CA THR A 189 -18.39 12.27 -3.60
C THR A 189 -18.12 10.95 -4.32
N HIS A 190 -17.94 9.89 -3.54
CA HIS A 190 -17.83 8.53 -4.06
C HIS A 190 -19.21 8.06 -4.51
N THR A 191 -19.55 8.24 -5.79
CA THR A 191 -20.77 7.69 -6.36
C THR A 191 -20.53 6.24 -6.80
N GLY A 192 -20.98 5.29 -5.98
CA GLY A 192 -20.83 3.85 -6.23
C GLY A 192 -19.88 3.18 -5.23
N GLY A 193 -19.94 1.84 -5.14
CA GLY A 193 -18.91 1.09 -4.43
C GLY A 193 -17.56 1.37 -5.07
N VAL A 194 -16.58 1.83 -4.27
CA VAL A 194 -15.28 2.26 -4.80
C VAL A 194 -14.43 1.08 -5.31
N ALA A 195 -14.85 -0.14 -4.98
CA ALA A 195 -14.63 -1.29 -5.82
C ALA A 195 -15.98 -1.67 -6.44
N VAL A 196 -16.14 -1.50 -7.76
CA VAL A 196 -16.82 -2.58 -8.48
C VAL A 196 -15.94 -3.78 -8.19
N ASP A 197 -16.46 -4.82 -7.51
CA ASP A 197 -15.72 -6.08 -7.43
C ASP A 197 -15.26 -6.36 -8.85
N PRO A 198 -13.94 -6.30 -9.14
CA PRO A 198 -13.46 -6.41 -10.50
C PRO A 198 -14.03 -7.70 -11.08
N SER A 199 -14.48 -7.64 -12.34
CA SER A 199 -15.24 -8.72 -12.97
C SER A 199 -14.63 -10.06 -12.59
N TRP A 200 -15.45 -10.89 -11.97
CA TRP A 200 -15.01 -12.20 -11.53
C TRP A 200 -15.05 -13.13 -12.73
N ASP A 201 -13.91 -13.21 -13.41
CA ASP A 201 -13.79 -13.89 -14.71
C ASP A 201 -13.35 -15.36 -14.58
N PHE A 202 -13.12 -15.83 -13.36
CA PHE A 202 -12.80 -17.24 -13.11
C PHE A 202 -14.03 -18.13 -13.35
N PRO A 203 -13.86 -19.37 -13.82
CA PRO A 203 -14.94 -20.31 -14.11
C PRO A 203 -15.60 -20.92 -12.86
N VAL A 204 -15.22 -20.45 -11.67
CA VAL A 204 -15.70 -20.90 -10.36
C VAL A 204 -16.20 -19.72 -9.55
N PRO A 205 -17.11 -19.87 -8.57
CA PRO A 205 -17.51 -18.76 -7.71
C PRO A 205 -16.35 -18.13 -6.91
N PRO A 206 -16.42 -16.84 -6.52
CA PRO A 206 -15.39 -16.17 -5.71
C PRO A 206 -15.06 -16.87 -4.39
N ASP A 207 -16.06 -17.47 -3.76
CA ASP A 207 -15.96 -18.20 -2.49
C ASP A 207 -15.45 -19.64 -2.65
N ARG A 208 -15.08 -20.07 -3.87
CA ARG A 208 -14.39 -21.34 -4.09
C ARG A 208 -13.19 -21.45 -3.17
N LEU A 209 -13.10 -22.52 -2.39
CA LEU A 209 -11.93 -22.79 -1.57
C LEU A 209 -10.76 -23.23 -2.44
N ALA A 210 -9.61 -22.66 -2.15
CA ALA A 210 -8.33 -23.01 -2.74
C ALA A 210 -7.32 -23.35 -1.64
N PHE A 211 -6.39 -24.25 -1.95
CA PHE A 211 -5.26 -24.59 -1.09
C PHE A 211 -4.12 -23.60 -1.33
N SER A 212 -3.52 -23.14 -0.25
CA SER A 212 -2.35 -22.26 -0.29
C SER A 212 -1.41 -22.56 0.87
N CYS A 213 -0.18 -22.08 0.83
CA CYS A 213 0.76 -22.23 1.95
C CYS A 213 0.69 -21.02 2.90
N VAL A 214 1.18 -21.20 4.14
CA VAL A 214 1.29 -20.13 5.16
C VAL A 214 2.13 -18.95 4.69
N HIS A 215 3.14 -19.19 3.85
CA HIS A 215 3.96 -18.13 3.27
C HIS A 215 3.12 -17.13 2.48
N VAL A 216 2.17 -17.61 1.67
CA VAL A 216 1.25 -16.75 0.91
C VAL A 216 0.16 -16.18 1.80
N VAL A 217 -0.49 -17.01 2.61
CA VAL A 217 -1.72 -16.62 3.33
C VAL A 217 -1.43 -15.75 4.55
N GLU A 218 -0.39 -16.11 5.32
CA GLU A 218 -0.09 -15.47 6.60
C GLU A 218 1.08 -14.49 6.46
N HIS A 219 2.11 -14.83 5.67
CA HIS A 219 3.29 -13.96 5.52
C HIS A 219 3.21 -12.99 4.32
N GLY A 220 2.20 -13.14 3.45
CA GLY A 220 2.00 -12.26 2.30
C GLY A 220 3.05 -12.41 1.19
N GLU A 221 3.73 -13.56 1.10
CA GLU A 221 4.68 -13.84 0.03
C GLU A 221 4.02 -13.99 -1.33
N ALA A 222 4.80 -13.79 -2.39
CA ALA A 222 4.30 -13.83 -3.76
C ALA A 222 3.79 -15.22 -4.15
N VAL A 223 2.66 -15.27 -4.88
CA VAL A 223 2.18 -16.51 -5.52
C VAL A 223 2.98 -16.74 -6.79
N LEU A 224 3.74 -17.84 -6.85
CA LEU A 224 4.60 -18.20 -7.98
C LEU A 224 4.18 -19.49 -8.67
N PHE A 225 3.24 -20.23 -8.09
CA PHE A 225 2.68 -21.46 -8.63
C PHE A 225 1.16 -21.48 -8.48
N VAL A 226 0.46 -21.94 -9.52
CA VAL A 226 -0.99 -22.14 -9.53
C VAL A 226 -1.31 -23.46 -10.23
N ALA A 227 -2.22 -24.26 -9.68
CA ALA A 227 -2.75 -25.46 -10.31
C ALA A 227 -4.27 -25.45 -10.23
N ARG A 228 -4.91 -25.94 -11.29
CA ARG A 228 -6.33 -26.29 -11.30
C ARG A 228 -6.44 -27.75 -11.70
N GLU A 229 -6.77 -28.61 -10.75
CA GLU A 229 -6.74 -30.06 -10.93
C GLU A 229 -8.14 -30.65 -10.81
N SER A 230 -8.42 -31.70 -11.58
CA SER A 230 -9.66 -32.46 -11.43
C SER A 230 -9.67 -33.22 -10.10
N ASP A 231 -10.73 -33.04 -9.31
CA ASP A 231 -10.91 -33.77 -8.06
C ASP A 231 -12.23 -34.54 -8.05
N ARG A 232 -12.18 -35.77 -7.50
CA ARG A 232 -13.34 -36.67 -7.50
C ARG A 232 -14.39 -36.28 -6.46
N GLU A 233 -14.00 -35.57 -5.41
CA GLU A 233 -14.88 -35.21 -4.29
C GLU A 233 -15.41 -33.78 -4.44
N HIS A 234 -14.58 -32.85 -4.93
CA HIS A 234 -14.86 -31.42 -5.05
C HIS A 234 -15.04 -30.94 -6.49
N SER A 235 -15.09 -31.85 -7.46
CA SER A 235 -15.05 -31.61 -8.92
C SER A 235 -13.74 -31.04 -9.46
N GLU A 236 -13.17 -30.07 -8.76
CA GLU A 236 -11.88 -29.45 -9.08
C GLU A 236 -11.28 -28.82 -7.81
N ASP A 237 -9.95 -28.87 -7.71
CA ASP A 237 -9.16 -28.20 -6.70
C ASP A 237 -8.32 -27.09 -7.31
N TRP A 238 -8.24 -25.97 -6.58
CA TRP A 238 -7.33 -24.87 -6.89
C TRP A 238 -6.21 -24.84 -5.87
N SER A 239 -4.97 -24.81 -6.32
CA SER A 239 -3.77 -24.76 -5.48
C SER A 239 -2.91 -23.55 -5.88
N LEU A 240 -2.60 -22.67 -4.94
CA LEU A 240 -1.86 -21.43 -5.18
C LEU A 240 -0.73 -21.31 -4.14
N HIS A 241 0.53 -21.33 -4.56
CA HIS A 241 1.68 -21.47 -3.65
C HIS A 241 2.81 -20.48 -3.94
N CYS A 242 3.72 -20.34 -2.98
CA CYS A 242 4.90 -19.48 -3.09
C CYS A 242 5.98 -20.00 -4.08
N GLY A 243 5.76 -21.16 -4.71
CA GLY A 243 6.69 -21.76 -5.68
C GLY A 243 7.84 -22.55 -5.07
N ALA A 244 7.94 -22.65 -3.74
CA ALA A 244 8.88 -23.55 -3.09
C ALA A 244 8.50 -25.02 -3.35
N GLU A 245 9.51 -25.89 -3.49
CA GLU A 245 9.29 -27.32 -3.68
C GLU A 245 8.83 -27.97 -2.38
N GLY A 246 7.55 -28.36 -2.35
CA GLY A 246 6.97 -29.11 -1.24
C GLY A 246 6.60 -28.23 -0.05
N HIS A 247 5.38 -28.41 0.44
CA HIS A 247 4.91 -27.85 1.70
C HIS A 247 4.53 -29.00 2.62
N ALA A 248 4.91 -28.91 3.89
CA ALA A 248 4.40 -29.84 4.88
C ALA A 248 2.88 -29.62 5.04
N THR A 249 2.12 -30.66 5.38
CA THR A 249 0.66 -30.55 5.52
C THR A 249 0.24 -29.46 6.54
N GLU A 250 1.05 -29.23 7.56
CA GLU A 250 0.84 -28.18 8.58
C GLU A 250 1.06 -26.75 8.07
N GLU A 251 1.78 -26.59 6.96
CA GLU A 251 2.01 -25.32 6.26
C GLU A 251 0.88 -25.00 5.28
N MET A 252 -0.10 -25.89 5.12
CA MET A 252 -1.21 -25.71 4.21
C MET A 252 -2.38 -24.98 4.87
N ARG A 253 -3.03 -24.12 4.10
CA ARG A 253 -4.20 -23.33 4.46
C ARG A 253 -5.25 -23.42 3.36
N ARG A 254 -6.51 -23.24 3.76
CA ARG A 254 -7.61 -23.03 2.82
C ARG A 254 -8.03 -21.57 2.89
N ALA A 255 -8.17 -20.95 1.73
CA ALA A 255 -8.69 -19.60 1.60
C ALA A 255 -9.69 -19.54 0.45
N HIS A 256 -10.60 -18.57 0.48
CA HIS A 256 -11.42 -18.28 -0.69
C HIS A 256 -10.54 -17.78 -1.83
N LEU A 257 -10.77 -18.28 -3.04
CA LEU A 257 -9.98 -17.93 -4.23
C LEU A 257 -10.01 -16.42 -4.46
N ALA A 258 -11.14 -15.75 -4.23
CA ALA A 258 -11.19 -14.29 -4.32
C ALA A 258 -10.24 -13.57 -3.35
N HIS A 259 -9.99 -14.12 -2.16
CA HIS A 259 -9.02 -13.52 -1.24
C HIS A 259 -7.60 -13.62 -1.78
N LEU A 260 -7.24 -14.75 -2.38
CA LEU A 260 -5.93 -14.95 -3.02
C LEU A 260 -5.76 -14.11 -4.29
N VAL A 261 -6.80 -14.01 -5.13
CA VAL A 261 -6.80 -13.15 -6.33
C VAL A 261 -6.70 -11.67 -5.96
N ARG A 262 -7.29 -11.27 -4.82
CA ARG A 262 -7.14 -9.90 -4.29
C ARG A 262 -5.74 -9.66 -3.71
N SER A 263 -5.12 -10.65 -3.06
CA SER A 263 -3.75 -10.49 -2.52
C SER A 263 -2.68 -10.59 -3.61
N ALA A 264 -2.97 -11.25 -4.73
CA ALA A 264 -2.11 -11.32 -5.91
C ALA A 264 -2.91 -11.08 -7.21
N PRO A 265 -3.26 -9.83 -7.55
CA PRO A 265 -4.01 -9.43 -8.76
C PRO A 265 -3.49 -10.00 -10.08
N SER A 266 -2.17 -10.24 -10.19
CA SER A 266 -1.56 -10.95 -11.34
C SER A 266 -2.18 -12.33 -11.64
N LEU A 267 -2.89 -12.95 -10.68
CA LEU A 267 -3.64 -14.19 -10.87
C LEU A 267 -4.83 -14.04 -11.82
N ARG A 268 -5.34 -12.83 -12.06
CA ARG A 268 -6.43 -12.60 -13.04
C ARG A 268 -6.07 -13.05 -14.45
N ALA A 269 -4.79 -12.99 -14.81
CA ALA A 269 -4.28 -13.51 -16.08
C ALA A 269 -4.51 -15.03 -16.24
N LEU A 270 -4.69 -15.75 -15.12
CA LEU A 270 -4.98 -17.18 -15.05
C LEU A 270 -6.46 -17.49 -14.86
N SER A 271 -7.36 -16.52 -15.03
CA SER A 271 -8.81 -16.76 -15.00
C SER A 271 -9.26 -17.82 -16.01
N GLY A 272 -8.55 -17.93 -17.14
CA GLY A 272 -8.77 -18.94 -18.18
C GLY A 272 -8.04 -20.26 -17.98
N LEU A 273 -7.37 -20.51 -16.84
CA LEU A 273 -6.62 -21.74 -16.59
C LEU A 273 -7.54 -22.96 -16.69
N GLY A 274 -7.18 -23.90 -17.59
CA GLY A 274 -7.93 -25.11 -17.86
C GLY A 274 -7.89 -26.10 -16.70
N LEU A 275 -8.78 -27.09 -16.76
CA LEU A 275 -8.72 -28.24 -15.84
C LEU A 275 -7.49 -29.08 -16.17
N ASP A 276 -6.79 -29.55 -15.14
CA ASP A 276 -5.53 -30.28 -15.21
C ASP A 276 -4.40 -29.44 -15.84
N GLU A 277 -4.43 -28.12 -15.64
CA GLU A 277 -3.35 -27.21 -16.01
C GLU A 277 -2.67 -26.60 -14.78
N GLN A 278 -1.38 -26.34 -14.92
CA GLN A 278 -0.56 -25.66 -13.93
C GLN A 278 0.14 -24.46 -14.56
N ALA A 279 0.37 -23.42 -13.76
CA ALA A 279 1.09 -22.22 -14.15
C ALA A 279 2.19 -21.92 -13.14
N HIS A 280 3.37 -21.52 -13.63
CA HIS A 280 4.50 -21.14 -12.79
C HIS A 280 5.20 -19.89 -13.32
N ARG A 281 5.86 -19.15 -12.43
CA ARG A 281 6.72 -18.02 -12.78
C ARG A 281 7.91 -17.92 -11.80
N PRO A 282 9.10 -17.47 -12.24
CA PRO A 282 10.26 -17.36 -11.36
C PRO A 282 10.14 -16.26 -10.29
N THR A 283 9.50 -15.14 -10.61
CA THR A 283 9.28 -14.00 -9.71
C THR A 283 7.93 -13.35 -10.00
N VAL A 284 7.46 -12.44 -9.13
CA VAL A 284 6.18 -11.74 -9.28
C VAL A 284 6.07 -10.91 -10.57
N ASP A 285 7.20 -10.41 -11.08
CA ASP A 285 7.26 -9.56 -12.27
C ASP A 285 7.37 -10.36 -13.58
N CYS A 286 7.56 -11.68 -13.52
CA CYS A 286 7.65 -12.53 -14.71
C CYS A 286 6.27 -12.96 -15.22
N GLU A 287 6.18 -13.19 -16.53
CA GLU A 287 5.00 -13.79 -17.16
C GLU A 287 4.79 -15.24 -16.67
N TRP A 288 3.52 -15.66 -16.65
CA TRP A 288 3.14 -17.03 -16.32
C TRP A 288 3.47 -17.99 -17.46
N THR A 289 4.08 -19.12 -17.12
CA THR A 289 4.23 -20.26 -18.03
C THR A 289 3.20 -21.32 -17.67
N VAL A 290 2.24 -21.56 -18.56
CA VAL A 290 1.18 -22.57 -18.40
C VAL A 290 1.63 -23.90 -19.01
N VAL A 291 1.39 -24.99 -18.29
CA VAL A 291 1.67 -26.36 -18.70
C VAL A 291 0.45 -27.24 -18.42
N THR A 292 0.10 -28.10 -19.35
CA THR A 292 -0.94 -29.13 -19.15
C THR A 292 -0.32 -30.33 -18.46
N VAL A 293 -0.97 -30.82 -17.41
CA VAL A 293 -0.56 -32.00 -16.65
C VAL A 293 -1.33 -33.21 -17.18
N PRO A 294 -0.64 -34.32 -17.50
CA PRO A 294 -1.27 -35.52 -18.03
C PRO A 294 -2.05 -36.33 -16.99
#